data_AF-A0A7L2W274-F1
#
_entry.id   AF-A0A7L2W274-F1
#
_cell.length_a   1.000
_cell.length_b   1.000
_cell.length_c   1.000
_cell.angle_alpha   90.00
_cell.angle_beta   90.00
_cell.angle_gamma   90.00
#
_symmetry.space_group_name_H-M   'P 1'
#
loop_
_entity.id
_entity.type
_entity.pdbx_description
1 polymer ?
#
loop_
_entity_poly.entity_id
_entity_poly.type
_entity_poly.pdbx_seq_one_letter_code
_entity_poly.pdbx_strand_id
1 'polypeptide(L)' 'GATFGRPQIKGVVIKNLIRKPKKPNSANRKCARVRLSNGKEVVCFIPGEGHSLQEHHVVLVQ' A
#
# COMPACT_ATOMS: atom_id res chain seq x y z
N GLY A 1 1.57 -4.15 14.03
CA GLY A 1 1.31 -3.64 12.68
C GLY A 1 2.24 -4.29 11.67
N ALA A 2 2.00 -4.09 10.37
CA ALA A 2 2.84 -4.63 9.28
C ALA A 2 4.30 -4.14 9.32
N THR A 3 4.60 -3.15 10.15
CA THR A 3 5.91 -2.53 10.36
C THR A 3 6.80 -3.21 11.41
N PHE A 4 6.36 -4.30 12.06
CA PHE A 4 7.21 -5.11 12.98
C PHE A 4 7.92 -4.30 14.08
N GLY A 5 7.21 -3.34 14.69
CA GLY A 5 7.76 -2.50 15.76
C GLY A 5 8.65 -1.36 15.28
N ARG A 6 8.81 -1.18 13.96
CA ARG A 6 9.47 -0.02 13.36
C ARG A 6 8.45 1.08 13.07
N PRO A 7 8.85 2.37 13.10
CA PRO A 7 7.94 3.44 12.71
C PRO A 7 7.58 3.34 11.22
N GLN A 8 8.54 2.98 10.38
CA GLN A 8 8.39 2.86 8.94
C GLN A 8 9.27 1.74 8.39
N ILE A 9 8.87 1.13 7.28
CA ILE A 9 9.64 0.12 6.57
C ILE A 9 9.65 0.40 5.06
N LYS A 10 10.82 0.24 4.45
CA LYS A 10 10.99 0.38 3.00
C LYS A 10 10.36 -0.81 2.28
N GLY A 11 9.67 -0.54 1.18
CA GLY A 11 9.11 -1.56 0.31
C GLY A 11 9.14 -1.16 -1.17
N VAL A 12 8.89 -2.13 -2.03
CA VAL A 12 8.79 -1.98 -3.49
C VAL A 12 7.37 -2.30 -3.92
N VAL A 13 6.76 -1.44 -4.73
CA VAL A 13 5.42 -1.66 -5.27
C VAL A 13 5.45 -2.81 -6.28
N ILE A 14 4.63 -3.83 -6.05
CA ILE A 14 4.42 -4.93 -7.00
C ILE A 14 3.34 -4.52 -8.01
N LYS A 15 2.19 -4.06 -7.51
CA LYS A 15 1.06 -3.66 -8.35
C LYS A 15 0.12 -2.71 -7.64
N ASN A 16 -0.52 -1.84 -8.41
CA ASN A 16 -1.59 -0.96 -7.91
C ASN A 16 -2.94 -1.67 -8.02
N LEU A 17 -3.80 -1.48 -7.02
CA LEU A 17 -5.12 -2.11 -6.98
C LEU A 17 -6.17 -1.19 -6.35
N ILE A 18 -7.38 -1.21 -6.89
CA ILE A 18 -8.51 -0.44 -6.36
C ILE A 18 -9.41 -1.41 -5.61
N ARG A 19 -9.69 -1.13 -4.32
CA ARG A 19 -10.56 -1.96 -3.49
C ARG A 19 -11.82 -1.19 -3.10
N LYS A 20 -12.98 -1.83 -3.26
CA LYS A 20 -14.25 -1.31 -2.74
C LYS A 20 -14.34 -1.60 -1.23
N PRO A 21 -14.76 -0.64 -0.40
CA PRO A 21 -15.01 -0.86 1.02
C PRO A 21 -16.22 -1.78 1.20
N LYS A 22 -16.38 -2.32 2.42
CA LYS A 22 -17.59 -3.06 2.79
C LYS A 22 -18.77 -2.08 2.85
N LYS A 23 -19.96 -2.56 2.45
CA LYS A 23 -21.25 -1.88 2.64
C LYS A 23 -21.36 -1.43 4.12
N PRO A 24 -21.88 -0.23 4.45
CA PRO A 24 -22.70 0.71 3.67
C PRO A 24 -21.93 1.70 2.79
N ASN A 25 -20.61 1.77 2.93
CA ASN A 25 -19.83 2.79 2.25
C ASN A 25 -19.59 2.41 0.78
N SER A 26 -19.65 3.40 -0.11
CA SER A 26 -19.26 3.28 -1.51
C SER A 26 -18.10 4.24 -1.79
N ALA A 27 -16.93 3.71 -2.09
CA ALA A 27 -15.77 4.50 -2.50
C ALA A 27 -14.77 3.60 -3.25
N ASN A 28 -13.94 4.20 -4.10
CA ASN A 28 -12.80 3.50 -4.67
C ASN A 28 -11.57 3.79 -3.81
N ARG A 29 -11.13 2.82 -2.99
CA ARG A 29 -9.90 2.97 -2.21
C ARG A 29 -8.71 2.57 -3.07
N LYS A 30 -7.84 3.55 -3.34
CA LYS A 30 -6.56 3.33 -4.01
C LYS A 30 -5.62 2.61 -3.04
N CYS A 31 -5.20 1.42 -3.41
CA CYS A 31 -4.29 0.59 -2.65
C CYS A 31 -3.12 0.14 -3.53
N ALA A 32 -2.03 -0.30 -2.91
CA ALA A 32 -0.90 -0.90 -3.58
C ALA A 32 -0.51 -2.20 -2.88
N ARG A 33 -0.14 -3.22 -3.66
CA ARG A 33 0.54 -4.40 -3.15
C ARG A 33 2.03 -4.09 -3.12
N VAL A 34 2.63 -4.17 -1.95
CA VAL A 34 4.03 -3.78 -1.69
C VAL A 34 4.76 -4.99 -1.13
N ARG A 35 5.97 -5.24 -1.66
CA ARG A 35 6.93 -6.17 -1.07
C ARG A 35 7.84 -5.40 -0.13
N LEU A 36 7.77 -5.71 1.15
CA LEU A 36 8.61 -5.09 2.16
C LEU A 36 10.05 -5.62 2.07
N SER A 37 11.01 -4.85 2.59
CA SER A 37 12.41 -5.28 2.70
C SER A 37 12.62 -6.54 3.55
N ASN A 38 11.64 -6.90 4.38
CA ASN A 38 11.63 -8.16 5.15
C ASN A 38 11.12 -9.38 4.36
N GLY A 39 10.84 -9.20 3.06
CA GLY A 39 10.38 -10.27 2.16
C GLY A 39 8.88 -10.54 2.18
N LYS A 40 8.11 -9.94 3.11
CA LYS A 40 6.66 -10.12 3.18
C LYS A 40 5.93 -9.22 2.19
N GLU A 41 4.84 -9.73 1.65
CA GLU A 41 3.93 -8.96 0.80
C GLU A 41 2.74 -8.46 1.61
N VAL A 42 2.46 -7.17 1.47
CA VAL A 42 1.35 -6.50 2.18
C VAL A 42 0.56 -5.63 1.21
N VAL A 43 -0.71 -5.41 1.52
CA VAL A 43 -1.55 -4.44 0.81
C VAL A 43 -1.62 -3.18 1.64
N CYS A 44 -1.07 -2.09 1.10
CA CYS A 44 -1.03 -0.78 1.72
C CYS A 44 -2.11 0.12 1.12
N PHE A 45 -2.70 0.97 1.96
CA PHE A 45 -3.58 2.03 1.51
C PHE A 45 -2.74 3.24 1.09
N ILE A 46 -3.12 3.88 -0.02
CA ILE A 46 -2.46 5.09 -0.50
C ILE A 46 -3.31 6.29 -0.04
N PRO A 47 -2.80 7.12 0.89
CA PRO A 47 -3.52 8.32 1.32
C PRO A 47 -3.49 9.40 0.23
N GLY A 48 -4.54 10.23 0.18
CA GLY A 48 -4.67 11.33 -0.79
C GLY A 48 -5.52 11.00 -2.02
N GLU A 49 -5.77 12.03 -2.83
CA GLU A 49 -6.66 11.95 -4.01
C GLU A 49 -5.92 11.49 -5.27
N GLY A 50 -4.62 11.79 -5.38
CA GLY A 50 -3.77 11.46 -6.53
C GLY A 50 -2.46 10.80 -6.11
N HIS A 51 -1.99 9.83 -6.90
CA HIS A 51 -0.64 9.26 -6.79
C HIS A 51 -0.12 8.92 -8.18
N SER A 52 1.19 9.03 -8.40
CA SER A 52 1.87 8.62 -9.63
C SER A 52 2.69 7.33 -9.45
N LEU A 53 2.37 6.53 -8.42
CA LEU A 53 3.08 5.28 -8.13
C LEU A 53 2.95 4.32 -9.31
N GLN A 54 4.08 3.78 -9.74
CA GLN A 54 4.15 2.73 -10.74
C GLN A 54 4.68 1.44 -10.10
N GLU A 55 4.65 0.35 -10.86
CA GLU A 55 5.31 -0.88 -10.47
C GLU A 55 6.82 -0.62 -10.28
N HIS A 56 7.44 -1.34 -9.35
CA HIS A 56 8.86 -1.20 -8.97
C HIS A 56 9.25 0.11 -8.29
N HIS A 57 8.32 1.04 -8.06
CA HIS A 57 8.61 2.22 -7.25
C HIS A 57 8.95 1.84 -5.81
N VAL A 58 9.93 2.54 -5.25
CA VAL A 58 10.32 2.42 -3.85
C VAL A 58 9.40 3.31 -3.02
N VAL A 59 8.78 2.74 -1.99
CA VAL A 59 7.85 3.41 -1.10
C VAL A 59 8.19 3.16 0.37
N LEU A 60 7.71 4.03 1.23
CA LEU A 60 7.86 3.94 2.67
C LEU A 60 6.50 3.60 3.30
N VAL A 61 6.43 2.49 4.02
CA VAL A 61 5.21 1.98 4.65
C VAL A 61 5.25 2.28 6.13
N GLN A 62 4.20 2.91 6.65
CA GLN A 62 3.93 3.20 8.06
C GLN A 62 3.05 2.11 8.70
#